data_AF-A0A6G4UC00-F1
#
_entry.id   AF-A0A6G4UC00-F1
#
_cell.length_a   1.000
_cell.length_b   1.000
_cell.length_c   1.000
_cell.angle_alpha   90.00
_cell.angle_beta   90.00
_cell.angle_gamma   90.00
#
_symmetry.space_group_name_H-M   'P 1'
#
loop_
_entity.id
_entity.type
_entity.pdbx_description
1 polymer ?
#
loop_
_entity_poly.entity_id
_entity_poly.type
_entity_poly.pdbx_seq_one_letter_code
_entity_poly.pdbx_strand_id
1 'polypeptide(L)'
;KRQSLRLGSGLISPVPPTAWDFTVGGVRVLEQWLAARIDDPAAAEPGTLAAIRPTAWPQEWTSELLELITVLALLAELPAPPQPSAPVTAYDLRQAGVLPAPAAATRPASVLDHHEEGPAGQVALV
;
A
#
# COMPACT_ATOMS: atom_id res chain seq x y z
N LYS A 1 7.59 4.49 -30.17
CA LYS A 1 6.48 3.69 -29.59
C LYS A 1 5.60 4.62 -28.76
N ARG A 2 4.27 4.49 -28.79
CA ARG A 2 3.36 5.39 -28.06
C ARG A 2 3.41 5.07 -26.56
N GLN A 3 3.78 6.05 -25.73
CA GLN A 3 3.85 5.95 -24.26
C GLN A 3 2.59 6.58 -23.67
N SER A 4 1.45 5.91 -23.78
CA SER A 4 0.19 6.47 -23.30
C SER A 4 -0.76 5.40 -22.79
N LEU A 5 -1.46 5.71 -21.70
CA LEU A 5 -2.55 4.92 -21.16
C LEU A 5 -3.88 5.52 -21.63
N ARG A 6 -4.77 4.69 -22.20
CA ARG A 6 -6.11 5.11 -22.61
C ARG A 6 -7.15 4.45 -21.72
N LEU A 7 -8.02 5.24 -21.11
CA LEU A 7 -9.08 4.80 -20.20
C LEU A 7 -10.40 5.43 -20.66
N GLY A 8 -11.32 4.60 -21.15
CA GLY A 8 -12.53 5.10 -21.80
C GLY A 8 -12.20 6.10 -22.93
N SER A 9 -12.71 7.33 -22.81
CA SER A 9 -12.40 8.44 -23.72
C SER A 9 -11.15 9.24 -23.33
N GLY A 10 -10.59 9.02 -22.14
CA GLY A 10 -9.42 9.72 -21.61
C GLY A 10 -8.09 9.15 -22.10
N LEU A 11 -7.08 10.02 -22.19
CA LEU A 11 -5.71 9.67 -22.57
C LEU A 11 -4.72 10.31 -21.59
N ILE A 12 -3.84 9.50 -21.01
CA ILE A 12 -2.73 9.93 -20.16
C ILE A 12 -1.42 9.67 -20.90
N SER A 13 -0.56 10.68 -20.99
CA SER A 13 0.76 10.58 -21.63
C SER A 13 1.72 11.66 -21.07
N PRO A 14 3.01 11.35 -20.86
CA PRO A 14 3.65 10.05 -21.08
C PRO A 14 3.35 9.04 -19.97
N VAL A 15 3.19 7.76 -20.35
CA VAL A 15 3.20 6.62 -19.43
C VAL A 15 4.30 5.67 -19.90
N PRO A 16 5.44 5.61 -19.19
CA PRO A 16 6.52 4.69 -19.52
C PRO A 16 6.03 3.24 -19.52
N PRO A 17 6.45 2.38 -20.47
CA PRO A 17 6.07 0.96 -20.46
C PRO A 17 6.48 0.27 -19.15
N THR A 18 7.58 0.69 -18.55
CA THR A 18 8.07 0.20 -17.26
C THR A 18 7.08 0.42 -16.12
N ALA A 19 6.32 1.52 -16.11
CA ALA A 19 5.26 1.74 -15.12
C ALA A 19 4.04 0.82 -15.35
N TRP A 20 3.74 0.51 -16.62
CA TRP A 20 2.66 -0.43 -16.99
C TRP A 20 3.03 -1.88 -16.69
N ASP A 21 4.29 -2.24 -16.88
CA ASP A 21 4.83 -3.60 -16.69
C ASP A 21 5.31 -3.86 -15.25
N PHE A 22 5.24 -2.86 -14.36
CA PHE A 22 5.68 -3.01 -12.97
C PHE A 22 4.86 -4.07 -12.23
N THR A 23 5.55 -5.04 -11.61
CA THR A 23 4.92 -6.15 -10.89
C THR A 23 5.40 -6.30 -9.45
N VAL A 24 4.50 -6.73 -8.57
CA VAL A 24 4.79 -7.17 -7.20
C VAL A 24 4.16 -8.53 -7.00
N GLY A 25 4.95 -9.52 -6.60
CA GLY A 25 4.47 -10.91 -6.45
C GLY A 25 3.88 -11.49 -7.75
N GLY A 26 4.35 -11.04 -8.92
CA GLY A 26 3.83 -11.46 -10.23
C GLY A 26 2.54 -10.73 -10.68
N VAL A 27 1.99 -9.84 -9.86
CA VAL A 27 0.78 -9.07 -10.19
C VAL A 27 1.15 -7.70 -10.73
N ARG A 28 0.52 -7.29 -11.84
CA ARG A 28 0.71 -5.96 -12.44
C ARG A 28 -0.04 -4.91 -11.62
N VAL A 29 0.70 -4.04 -10.95
CA VAL A 29 0.15 -3.13 -9.94
C VAL A 29 -0.85 -2.15 -10.53
N LEU A 30 -0.50 -1.52 -11.65
CA LEU A 30 -1.36 -0.53 -12.31
C LEU A 30 -2.66 -1.15 -12.86
N GLU A 31 -2.59 -2.37 -13.37
CA GLU A 31 -3.76 -3.12 -13.85
C GLU A 31 -4.68 -3.52 -12.69
N GLN A 32 -4.12 -4.02 -11.58
CA GLN A 32 -4.89 -4.36 -10.39
C GLN A 32 -5.58 -3.14 -9.78
N TRP A 33 -4.88 -2.00 -9.72
CA TRP A 33 -5.45 -0.74 -9.20
C TRP A 33 -6.64 -0.27 -10.05
N LEU A 34 -6.54 -0.41 -11.38
CA LEU A 34 -7.62 -0.10 -12.32
C LEU A 34 -8.79 -1.06 -12.14
N ALA A 35 -8.55 -2.37 -12.15
CA ALA A 35 -9.58 -3.40 -12.00
C ALA A 35 -10.44 -3.15 -10.75
N ALA A 36 -9.81 -2.88 -9.61
CA ALA A 36 -10.51 -2.58 -8.35
C ALA A 36 -11.47 -1.36 -8.40
N ARG A 37 -11.35 -0.49 -9.40
CA ARG A 37 -12.14 0.74 -9.57
C ARG A 37 -13.08 0.71 -10.78
N ILE A 38 -12.75 -0.04 -11.83
CA ILE A 38 -13.54 -0.13 -13.05
C ILE A 38 -14.45 -1.36 -13.10
N ASP A 39 -14.24 -2.32 -12.19
CA ASP A 39 -15.10 -3.50 -12.10
C ASP A 39 -16.55 -3.12 -11.78
N ASP A 40 -17.47 -3.87 -12.37
CA ASP A 40 -18.90 -3.56 -12.34
C ASP A 40 -19.43 -3.52 -10.89
N PRO A 41 -19.90 -2.37 -10.40
CA PRO A 41 -20.46 -2.27 -9.06
C PRO A 41 -21.71 -3.16 -8.87
N ALA A 42 -22.43 -3.51 -9.95
CA ALA A 42 -23.56 -4.43 -9.90
C ALA A 42 -23.15 -5.90 -9.63
N ALA A 43 -21.86 -6.22 -9.75
CA ALA A 43 -21.34 -7.53 -9.37
C ALA A 43 -21.22 -7.71 -7.84
N ALA A 44 -21.29 -6.62 -7.05
CA ALA A 44 -21.25 -6.69 -5.60
C ALA A 44 -22.64 -7.03 -5.01
N GLU A 45 -22.64 -7.84 -3.95
CA GLU A 45 -23.88 -8.21 -3.25
C GLU A 45 -24.55 -6.96 -2.63
N PRO A 46 -25.85 -6.71 -2.90
CA PRO A 46 -26.57 -5.57 -2.33
C PRO A 46 -26.51 -5.56 -0.79
N GLY A 47 -26.25 -4.39 -0.21
CA GLY A 47 -26.15 -4.22 1.25
C GLY A 47 -24.76 -4.46 1.84
N THR A 48 -23.78 -4.86 1.02
CA THR A 48 -22.37 -4.94 1.44
C THR A 48 -21.64 -3.61 1.25
N LEU A 49 -20.52 -3.41 1.97
CA LEU A 49 -19.64 -2.26 1.73
C LEU A 49 -19.05 -2.26 0.31
N ALA A 50 -18.91 -3.43 -0.31
CA ALA A 50 -18.45 -3.54 -1.70
C ALA A 50 -19.45 -2.95 -2.70
N ALA A 51 -20.76 -2.96 -2.38
CA ALA A 51 -21.79 -2.33 -3.19
C ALA A 51 -21.80 -0.79 -3.08
N ILE A 52 -21.09 -0.22 -2.09
CA ILE A 52 -20.94 1.23 -1.95
C ILE A 52 -19.74 1.67 -2.80
N ARG A 53 -20.04 2.19 -4.00
CA ARG A 53 -19.05 2.65 -4.98
C ARG A 53 -19.51 3.95 -5.66
N PRO A 54 -18.58 4.81 -6.11
CA PRO A 54 -18.92 5.91 -7.00
C PRO A 54 -19.59 5.41 -8.28
N THR A 55 -20.64 6.09 -8.75
CA THR A 55 -21.35 5.76 -9.98
C THR A 55 -20.69 6.32 -11.25
N ALA A 56 -19.69 7.18 -11.07
CA ALA A 56 -18.89 7.79 -12.11
C ALA A 56 -17.45 7.93 -11.63
N TRP A 57 -16.52 8.15 -12.56
CA TRP A 57 -15.10 8.38 -12.27
C TRP A 57 -14.90 9.71 -11.54
N PRO A 58 -14.53 9.71 -10.24
CA PRO A 58 -14.24 10.93 -9.49
C PRO A 58 -12.92 11.56 -9.95
N GLN A 59 -12.78 12.89 -9.78
CA GLN A 59 -11.54 13.58 -10.12
C GLN A 59 -10.36 13.04 -9.29
N GLU A 60 -10.60 12.68 -8.04
CA GLU A 60 -9.62 12.17 -7.09
C GLU A 60 -8.95 10.90 -7.63
N TRP A 61 -9.69 10.03 -8.32
CA TRP A 61 -9.12 8.83 -8.94
C TRP A 61 -8.16 9.17 -10.08
N THR A 62 -8.38 10.26 -10.82
CA THR A 62 -7.38 10.73 -11.80
C THR A 62 -6.10 11.16 -11.08
N SER A 63 -6.22 11.91 -9.98
CA SER A 63 -5.05 12.33 -9.20
C SER A 63 -4.28 11.14 -8.63
N GLU A 64 -4.98 10.19 -8.01
CA GLU A 64 -4.39 8.94 -7.50
C GLU A 64 -3.71 8.12 -8.61
N LEU A 65 -4.34 8.04 -9.79
CA LEU A 65 -3.78 7.31 -10.93
C LEU A 65 -2.48 7.98 -11.44
N LEU A 66 -2.45 9.31 -11.53
CA LEU A 66 -1.26 10.05 -11.96
C LEU A 66 -0.12 9.91 -10.95
N GLU A 67 -0.44 9.96 -9.65
CA GLU A 67 0.51 9.71 -8.58
C GLU A 67 1.06 8.29 -8.65
N LEU A 68 0.20 7.28 -8.78
CA LEU A 68 0.61 5.89 -8.91
C LEU A 68 1.50 5.67 -10.12
N ILE A 69 1.12 6.19 -11.30
CA ILE A 69 1.95 6.11 -12.51
C ILE A 69 3.34 6.73 -12.27
N THR A 70 3.39 7.87 -11.58
CA THR A 70 4.64 8.55 -11.25
C THR A 70 5.51 7.71 -10.33
N VAL A 71 4.93 7.17 -9.24
CA VAL A 71 5.65 6.29 -8.30
C VAL A 71 6.15 5.03 -9.01
N LEU A 72 5.32 4.37 -9.83
CA LEU A 72 5.73 3.17 -10.55
C LEU A 72 6.83 3.45 -11.58
N ALA A 73 6.77 4.60 -12.26
CA ALA A 73 7.84 5.02 -13.17
C ALA A 73 9.17 5.20 -12.41
N LEU A 74 9.15 5.90 -11.28
CA LEU A 74 10.33 6.12 -10.44
C LEU A 74 10.87 4.81 -9.86
N LEU A 75 10.00 3.94 -9.37
CA LEU A 75 10.40 2.63 -8.82
C LEU A 75 11.02 1.74 -9.89
N ALA A 76 10.52 1.79 -11.13
CA ALA A 76 11.08 1.00 -12.22
C ALA A 76 12.48 1.46 -12.68
N GLU A 77 12.89 2.68 -12.31
CA GLU A 77 14.24 3.19 -12.55
C GLU A 77 15.22 2.81 -11.43
N LEU A 78 14.73 2.33 -10.28
CA LEU A 78 15.59 1.91 -9.18
C LEU A 78 16.33 0.62 -9.52
N PRO A 79 17.60 0.48 -9.10
CA PRO A 79 18.28 -0.79 -9.17
C PRO A 79 17.56 -1.82 -8.31
N ALA A 80 17.66 -3.10 -8.69
CA ALA A 80 17.10 -4.19 -7.89
C ALA A 80 17.62 -4.09 -6.44
N PRO A 81 16.76 -4.25 -5.43
CA PRO A 81 17.20 -4.23 -4.05
C PRO A 81 18.26 -5.34 -3.83
N PRO A 82 19.22 -5.12 -2.93
CA PRO A 82 20.20 -6.14 -2.61
C PRO A 82 19.47 -7.39 -2.13
N GLN A 83 19.80 -8.52 -2.72
CA GLN A 83 19.30 -9.80 -2.21
C GLN A 83 19.92 -10.01 -0.82
N PRO A 84 19.15 -10.47 0.18
CA PRO A 84 19.71 -10.80 1.48
C PRO A 84 20.80 -11.86 1.28
N SER A 85 22.03 -11.53 1.64
CA SER A 85 23.21 -12.37 1.38
C SER A 85 23.24 -13.64 2.24
N ALA A 86 22.59 -13.61 3.39
CA ALA A 86 22.41 -14.73 4.30
C ALA A 86 21.21 -14.48 5.23
N PRO A 87 20.54 -15.53 5.73
CA PRO A 87 19.56 -15.38 6.81
C PRO A 87 20.25 -14.81 8.05
N VAL A 88 19.66 -13.79 8.66
CA VAL A 88 20.12 -13.25 9.94
C VAL A 88 19.75 -14.24 11.04
N THR A 89 20.74 -14.77 11.76
CA THR A 89 20.53 -15.74 12.83
C THR A 89 20.39 -15.07 14.20
N ALA A 90 19.84 -15.80 15.18
CA ALA A 90 19.83 -15.33 16.56
C ALA A 90 21.25 -15.15 17.15
N TYR A 91 22.25 -15.86 16.62
CA TYR A 91 23.65 -15.63 17.00
C TYR A 91 24.13 -14.27 16.49
N ASP A 92 23.86 -13.94 15.23
CA ASP A 92 24.24 -12.65 14.62
C ASP A 92 23.62 -11.49 15.38
N LEU A 93 22.33 -11.61 15.75
CA LEU A 93 21.63 -10.60 16.53
C LEU A 93 22.20 -10.43 17.96
N ARG A 94 22.67 -11.51 18.59
CA ARG A 94 23.35 -11.45 19.89
C ARG A 94 24.73 -10.80 19.78
N GLN A 95 25.50 -11.15 18.75
CA GLN A 95 26.80 -10.51 18.47
C GLN A 95 26.64 -9.02 18.18
N ALA A 96 25.59 -8.63 17.47
CA ALA A 96 25.26 -7.23 17.19
C ALA A 96 24.65 -6.48 18.39
N GLY A 97 24.42 -7.13 19.53
CA GLY A 97 23.81 -6.51 20.71
C GLY A 97 22.33 -6.17 20.56
N VAL A 98 21.66 -6.69 19.53
CA VAL A 98 20.21 -6.53 19.31
C VAL A 98 19.41 -7.46 20.23
N LEU A 99 19.94 -8.66 20.49
CA LEU A 99 19.36 -9.61 21.43
C LEU A 99 20.20 -9.73 22.72
N PRO A 100 19.56 -9.94 23.89
CA PRO A 100 18.12 -10.10 24.09
C PRO A 100 17.35 -8.78 23.94
N ALA A 101 16.05 -8.87 23.62
CA ALA A 101 15.18 -7.69 23.63
C ALA A 101 15.19 -7.03 25.02
N PRO A 102 15.10 -5.69 25.12
CA PRO A 102 15.01 -5.02 26.40
C PRO A 102 13.81 -5.50 27.22
N ALA A 103 13.95 -5.62 28.55
CA ALA A 103 12.87 -6.07 29.43
C ALA A 103 11.59 -5.22 29.34
N ALA A 104 11.71 -3.96 28.89
CA ALA A 104 10.56 -3.10 28.64
C ALA A 104 9.71 -3.55 27.43
N ALA A 105 10.33 -4.15 26.40
CA ALA A 105 9.65 -4.60 25.19
C ALA A 105 8.80 -5.87 25.40
N THR A 106 9.02 -6.58 26.51
CA THR A 106 8.22 -7.76 26.90
C THR A 106 7.10 -7.41 27.86
N ARG A 107 6.97 -6.15 28.28
CA ARG A 107 5.86 -5.72 29.15
C ARG A 107 4.59 -5.59 28.30
N PRO A 108 3.41 -5.77 28.93
CA PRO A 108 2.15 -5.35 28.30
C PRO A 108 2.26 -3.91 27.81
N ALA A 109 1.53 -3.57 26.74
CA ALA A 109 1.45 -2.20 26.28
C ALA A 109 0.99 -1.32 27.44
N SER A 110 1.80 -0.34 27.85
CA SER A 110 1.49 0.54 28.98
C SER A 110 0.21 1.34 28.78
N VAL A 111 -0.28 1.43 27.53
CA VAL A 111 -1.62 1.95 27.20
C VAL A 111 -2.72 1.22 27.98
N LEU A 112 -2.55 -0.06 28.27
CA LEU A 112 -3.50 -0.87 29.05
C LEU A 112 -3.44 -0.61 30.57
N ASP A 113 -2.39 0.06 31.06
CA ASP A 113 -2.25 0.44 32.47
C ASP A 113 -2.97 1.77 32.79
N HIS A 114 -3.44 2.50 31.77
CA HIS A 114 -4.17 3.75 31.94
C HIS A 114 -5.66 3.45 32.19
N HIS A 115 -6.22 4.06 33.23
CA HIS A 115 -7.66 4.01 33.46
C HIS A 115 -8.37 4.84 32.39
N GLU A 116 -9.14 4.19 31.52
CA GLU A 116 -10.00 4.84 30.54
C GLU A 116 -11.12 5.62 31.24
N GLU A 117 -11.09 6.96 31.16
CA GLU A 117 -12.01 7.82 31.90
C GLU A 117 -13.28 8.19 31.10
N GLY A 118 -13.35 7.81 29.81
CA GLY A 118 -14.41 8.22 28.89
C GLY A 118 -15.13 7.08 28.16
N PRO A 119 -16.34 7.33 27.60
CA PRO A 119 -17.22 6.31 27.00
C PRO A 119 -16.66 5.66 25.71
N ALA A 120 -15.52 6.12 25.22
CA ALA A 120 -14.84 5.63 24.02
C ALA A 120 -13.37 5.22 24.26
N GLY A 121 -12.97 4.97 25.52
CA GLY A 121 -11.61 4.49 25.83
C GLY A 121 -10.50 5.54 25.66
N GLN A 122 -10.81 6.81 25.92
CA GLN A 122 -9.86 7.92 25.74
C GLN A 122 -8.99 8.11 26.99
N VAL A 123 -7.70 8.41 26.78
CA VAL A 123 -6.73 8.72 27.84
C VAL A 123 -6.37 10.21 27.76
N ALA A 124 -6.50 10.95 28.86
CA ALA A 124 -6.03 12.33 28.95
C ALA A 124 -4.52 12.37 29.19
N LEU A 125 -3.77 13.13 28.39
CA LEU A 125 -2.36 13.44 28.65
C LEU A 125 -2.31 14.60 29.64
N VAL A 126 -1.64 14.41 30.77
CA VAL A 126 -1.35 15.48 31.77
C VAL A 126 -0.01 16.13 31.46
#